data_AF-A0AAJ7X5Y3-F1
#
_entry.id   AF-A0AAJ7X5Y3-F1
#
_cell.length_a   1.000
_cell.length_b   1.000
_cell.length_c   1.000
_cell.angle_alpha   90.00
_cell.angle_beta   90.00
_cell.angle_gamma   90.00
#
_symmetry.space_group_name_H-M   'P 1'
#
loop_
_entity.id
_entity.type
_entity.pdbx_description
1 polymer ?
#
loop_
_entity_poly.entity_id
_entity_poly.type
_entity_poly.pdbx_seq_one_letter_code
_entity_poly.pdbx_strand_id
1 'polypeptide(L)'
;MCVVWVPASNGLCVALIATAGGDWAEGSVPQRRHQELQRHLAETVERLKELNGNQDLKTKVMKFELAKASSLPINQISNTSGSHLRVITGKLDLLLSGTAVVSGTRSTSVSDHPQGLLYVLHRVAERLVKQSEEEVGWNHAAVFPIAAVTVELWHRHPALGELLLAHLLSKCPYMGPVFPRPTPGQSQEDAFRILGYRFEDGRVENEDLFLQRMSGMARMYAAIISAPVPPSSGNKSHPHGMSHGWTWLMQVLDMEPMANVTPTVLFSFLEVAGNAMAIEYGDQLWELLDGLRKEYIPRIEKVSIPQQMGTVVRLRLFLEDCFVNREIPLPSGHLSEEFWKA
;
A
#
# COMPACT_ATOMS: atom_id res chain seq x y z
N MET A 1 -11.33 24.35 20.42
CA MET A 1 -10.19 23.43 20.17
C MET A 1 -10.07 22.54 21.40
N CYS A 2 -10.56 21.31 21.35
CA CYS A 2 -10.38 20.36 22.45
C CYS A 2 -9.30 19.37 22.04
N VAL A 3 -8.11 19.52 22.61
CA VAL A 3 -7.06 18.50 22.53
C VAL A 3 -7.39 17.49 23.63
N VAL A 4 -7.88 16.31 23.27
CA VAL A 4 -8.07 15.23 24.23
C VAL A 4 -6.78 14.43 24.27
N TRP A 5 -6.02 14.60 25.34
CA TRP A 5 -4.91 13.72 25.66
C TRP A 5 -5.49 12.45 26.29
N VAL A 6 -5.36 11.31 25.62
CA VAL A 6 -5.64 10.01 26.25
C VAL A 6 -4.31 9.47 26.75
N PRO A 7 -4.06 9.42 28.07
CA PRO A 7 -2.86 8.79 28.59
C PRO A 7 -2.97 7.28 28.34
N ALA A 8 -2.09 6.71 27.52
CA ALA A 8 -1.88 5.26 27.52
C ALA A 8 -1.07 4.89 28.77
N SER A 9 -1.45 3.80 29.43
CA SER A 9 -0.73 3.20 30.56
C SER A 9 0.71 2.76 30.24
N ASN A 10 1.15 2.88 28.97
CA ASN A 10 2.47 2.50 28.48
C ASN A 10 3.28 3.66 27.86
N GLY A 11 2.93 4.93 28.13
CA GLY A 11 3.75 6.08 27.71
C GLY A 11 3.61 6.53 26.25
N LEU A 12 2.69 5.93 25.48
CA LEU A 12 2.28 6.43 24.16
C LEU A 12 1.21 7.53 24.32
N CYS A 13 1.56 8.78 24.04
CA CYS A 13 0.59 9.87 23.93
C CYS A 13 0.18 10.05 22.47
N VAL A 14 -1.03 9.61 22.12
CA VAL A 14 -1.63 9.94 20.82
C VAL A 14 -2.36 11.27 20.96
N ALA A 15 -1.88 12.30 20.28
CA ALA A 15 -2.58 13.58 20.20
C ALA A 15 -3.78 13.43 19.24
N LEU A 16 -4.99 13.32 19.79
CA LEU A 16 -6.23 13.44 19.01
C LEU A 16 -6.53 14.93 18.79
N ILE A 17 -6.07 15.45 17.65
CA ILE A 17 -6.42 16.79 17.20
C ILE A 17 -7.74 16.72 16.43
N ALA A 18 -8.85 17.07 17.09
CA ALA A 18 -10.09 17.40 16.40
C ALA A 18 -10.00 18.83 15.85
N THR A 19 -9.35 18.99 14.70
CA THR A 19 -9.42 20.22 13.90
C THR A 19 -10.56 20.11 12.89
N ALA A 20 -11.46 21.10 12.90
CA ALA A 20 -12.26 21.43 11.73
C ALA A 20 -11.29 22.06 10.72
N GLY A 21 -11.02 21.39 9.61
CA GLY A 21 -10.08 21.88 8.61
C GLY A 21 -9.88 20.89 7.46
N GLY A 22 -10.43 21.27 6.31
CA GLY A 22 -10.38 20.54 5.04
C GLY A 22 -11.60 19.65 4.80
N ASP A 23 -12.79 20.24 4.68
CA ASP A 23 -13.94 19.57 4.05
C ASP A 23 -13.58 19.31 2.58
N TRP A 24 -12.86 18.22 2.30
CA TRP A 24 -13.06 17.53 1.05
C TRP A 24 -14.54 17.19 1.02
N ALA A 25 -15.29 17.86 0.15
CA ALA A 25 -16.73 17.72 0.02
C ALA A 25 -17.09 16.25 0.13
N GLU A 26 -17.79 15.88 1.20
CA GLU A 26 -18.28 14.52 1.38
C GLU A 26 -18.89 14.06 0.05
N GLY A 27 -18.34 13.00 -0.53
CA GLY A 27 -18.74 12.54 -1.87
C GLY A 27 -17.85 13.00 -3.04
N SER A 28 -16.64 13.51 -2.79
CA SER A 28 -15.64 13.69 -3.85
C SER A 28 -15.40 12.38 -4.64
N VAL A 29 -14.97 12.48 -5.90
CA VAL A 29 -14.74 11.29 -6.75
C VAL A 29 -13.74 10.31 -6.12
N PRO A 30 -12.58 10.75 -5.57
CA PRO A 30 -11.65 9.85 -4.90
C PRO A 30 -12.23 9.19 -3.64
N GLN A 31 -13.02 9.93 -2.86
CA GLN A 31 -13.66 9.39 -1.65
C GLN A 31 -14.72 8.33 -1.98
N ARG A 32 -15.55 8.57 -3.01
CA ARG A 32 -16.51 7.57 -3.49
C ARG A 32 -15.82 6.31 -3.99
N ARG A 33 -14.74 6.47 -4.77
CA ARG A 33 -13.94 5.32 -5.24
C ARG A 33 -13.34 4.53 -4.08
N HIS A 34 -12.82 5.21 -3.05
CA HIS A 34 -12.32 4.55 -1.84
C HIS A 34 -13.43 3.75 -1.14
N GLN A 35 -14.62 4.34 -0.94
CA GLN A 35 -15.76 3.65 -0.33
C GLN A 35 -16.23 2.43 -1.16
N GLU A 36 -16.24 2.54 -2.48
CA GLU A 36 -16.55 1.42 -3.38
C GLU A 36 -15.56 0.26 -3.22
N LEU A 37 -14.25 0.56 -3.15
CA LEU A 37 -13.22 -0.45 -2.92
C LEU A 37 -13.38 -1.13 -1.56
N GLN A 38 -13.63 -0.35 -0.50
CA GLN A 38 -13.85 -0.92 0.85
C GLN A 38 -15.10 -1.79 0.90
N ARG A 39 -16.21 -1.37 0.26
CA ARG A 39 -17.42 -2.19 0.13
C ARG A 39 -17.14 -3.47 -0.66
N HIS A 40 -16.42 -3.37 -1.77
CA HIS A 40 -16.07 -4.53 -2.60
C HIS A 40 -15.23 -5.56 -1.82
N LEU A 41 -14.29 -5.10 -1.00
CA LEU A 41 -13.52 -5.99 -0.12
C LEU A 41 -14.41 -6.65 0.94
N ALA A 42 -15.28 -5.89 1.60
CA ALA A 42 -16.21 -6.42 2.60
C ALA A 42 -17.14 -7.48 2.01
N GLU A 43 -17.74 -7.21 0.84
CA GLU A 43 -18.57 -8.17 0.11
C GLU A 43 -17.79 -9.42 -0.32
N THR A 44 -16.55 -9.25 -0.76
CA THR A 44 -15.67 -10.38 -1.11
C THR A 44 -15.38 -11.27 0.09
N VAL A 45 -15.02 -10.67 1.23
CA VAL A 45 -14.79 -11.40 2.48
C VAL A 45 -16.06 -12.12 2.92
N GLU A 46 -17.22 -11.46 2.86
CA GLU A 46 -18.52 -12.05 3.21
C GLU A 46 -18.83 -13.27 2.35
N ARG A 47 -18.72 -13.14 1.02
CA ARG A 47 -18.96 -14.26 0.09
C ARG A 47 -18.04 -15.45 0.37
N LEU A 48 -16.79 -15.19 0.74
CA LEU A 48 -15.82 -16.23 1.04
C LEU A 48 -16.00 -16.86 2.44
N LYS A 49 -16.86 -16.34 3.33
CA LYS A 49 -17.09 -16.92 4.66
C LYS A 49 -17.61 -18.34 4.59
N GLU A 50 -18.57 -18.63 3.71
CA GLU A 50 -19.13 -19.98 3.55
C GLU A 50 -18.05 -20.98 3.09
N LEU A 51 -17.28 -20.63 2.05
CA LEU A 51 -16.16 -21.46 1.59
C LEU A 51 -15.11 -21.65 2.70
N ASN A 52 -14.74 -20.59 3.42
CA ASN A 52 -13.75 -20.66 4.50
C ASN A 52 -14.24 -21.52 5.67
N GLY A 53 -15.52 -21.42 6.04
CA GLY A 53 -16.16 -22.21 7.09
C GLY A 53 -16.41 -23.67 6.72
N ASN A 54 -16.51 -23.99 5.42
CA ASN A 54 -16.78 -25.34 4.95
C ASN A 54 -15.69 -26.35 5.42
N GLN A 55 -16.15 -27.36 6.14
CA GLN A 55 -15.33 -28.40 6.77
C GLN A 55 -15.14 -29.67 5.94
N ASP A 56 -15.80 -29.75 4.78
CA ASP A 56 -15.66 -30.86 3.83
C ASP A 56 -14.20 -31.08 3.43
N LEU A 57 -13.80 -32.36 3.36
CA LEU A 57 -12.40 -32.74 3.12
C LEU A 57 -11.92 -32.27 1.75
N LYS A 58 -12.74 -32.44 0.69
CA LYS A 58 -12.38 -32.02 -0.67
C LYS A 58 -12.19 -30.50 -0.72
N THR A 59 -13.10 -29.76 -0.10
CA THR A 59 -13.05 -28.30 -0.02
C THR A 59 -11.85 -27.80 0.78
N LYS A 60 -11.50 -28.45 1.89
CA LYS A 60 -10.29 -28.13 2.68
C LYS A 60 -9.01 -28.35 1.88
N VAL A 61 -8.90 -29.48 1.20
CA VAL A 61 -7.73 -29.81 0.35
C VAL A 61 -7.60 -28.79 -0.77
N MET A 62 -8.70 -28.46 -1.46
CA MET A 62 -8.70 -27.45 -2.51
C MET A 62 -8.24 -26.08 -1.97
N LYS A 63 -8.82 -25.59 -0.86
CA LYS A 63 -8.43 -24.32 -0.23
C LYS A 63 -6.94 -24.29 0.10
N PHE A 64 -6.42 -25.36 0.71
CA PHE A 64 -5.01 -25.45 1.08
C PHE A 64 -4.08 -25.38 -0.13
N GLU A 65 -4.35 -26.18 -1.18
CA GLU A 65 -3.53 -26.19 -2.38
C GLU A 65 -3.59 -24.85 -3.14
N LEU A 66 -4.78 -24.24 -3.25
CA LEU A 66 -4.93 -22.91 -3.86
C LEU A 66 -4.24 -21.81 -3.06
N ALA A 67 -4.34 -21.84 -1.71
CA ALA A 67 -3.65 -20.87 -0.85
C ALA A 67 -2.13 -21.00 -0.96
N LYS A 68 -1.62 -22.24 -1.01
CA LYS A 68 -0.21 -22.54 -1.23
C LYS A 68 0.26 -22.05 -2.61
N ALA A 69 -0.50 -22.33 -3.66
CA ALA A 69 -0.20 -21.89 -5.02
C ALA A 69 -0.23 -20.37 -5.17
N SER A 70 -1.08 -19.68 -4.41
CA SER A 70 -1.14 -18.21 -4.38
C SER A 70 0.06 -17.61 -3.65
N SER A 71 0.47 -18.20 -2.52
CA SER A 71 1.44 -17.56 -1.60
C SER A 71 2.90 -17.89 -1.93
N LEU A 72 3.20 -19.13 -2.32
CA LEU A 72 4.59 -19.55 -2.54
C LEU A 72 5.31 -18.77 -3.64
N PRO A 73 4.72 -18.51 -4.82
CA PRO A 73 5.39 -17.72 -5.85
C PRO A 73 5.65 -16.27 -5.38
N ILE A 74 4.72 -15.67 -4.64
CA ILE A 74 4.87 -14.30 -4.10
C ILE A 74 6.06 -14.23 -3.13
N ASN A 75 6.22 -15.23 -2.26
CA ASN A 75 7.34 -15.29 -1.31
C ASN A 75 8.70 -15.49 -2.00
N GLN A 76 8.73 -15.84 -3.28
CA GLN A 76 9.94 -16.00 -4.08
C GLN A 76 10.30 -14.74 -4.88
N ILE A 77 9.48 -13.69 -4.82
CA ILE A 77 9.78 -12.42 -5.50
C ILE A 77 11.04 -11.84 -4.88
N SER A 78 12.06 -11.64 -5.70
CA SER A 78 13.36 -11.13 -5.29
C SER A 78 14.00 -10.33 -6.42
N ASN A 79 14.94 -9.47 -6.08
CA ASN A 79 15.70 -8.67 -7.04
C ASN A 79 16.86 -9.49 -7.67
N THR A 80 16.54 -10.66 -8.24
CA THR A 80 17.54 -11.58 -8.81
C THR A 80 17.73 -11.36 -10.32
N SER A 81 16.65 -11.46 -11.10
CA SER A 81 16.66 -11.20 -12.54
C SER A 81 15.24 -10.99 -13.07
N GLY A 82 15.11 -10.33 -14.22
CA GLY A 82 13.84 -10.18 -14.92
C GLY A 82 13.29 -11.52 -15.40
N SER A 83 14.16 -12.45 -15.81
CA SER A 83 13.77 -13.83 -16.15
C SER A 83 13.09 -14.56 -14.98
N HIS A 84 13.62 -14.41 -13.76
CA HIS A 84 13.02 -14.98 -12.54
C HIS A 84 11.64 -14.38 -12.24
N LEU A 85 11.48 -13.05 -12.33
CA LEU A 85 10.19 -12.41 -12.13
C LEU A 85 9.16 -12.89 -13.16
N ARG A 86 9.54 -13.02 -14.44
CA ARG A 86 8.64 -13.53 -15.49
C ARG A 86 8.12 -14.93 -15.19
N VAL A 87 8.97 -15.81 -14.62
CA VAL A 87 8.55 -17.17 -14.19
C VAL A 87 7.53 -17.10 -13.04
N ILE A 88 7.78 -16.26 -12.03
CA ILE A 88 6.85 -16.07 -10.91
C ILE A 88 5.51 -15.53 -11.42
N THR A 89 5.55 -14.47 -12.25
CA THR A 89 4.35 -13.87 -12.78
C THR A 89 3.58 -14.84 -13.66
N GLY A 90 4.26 -15.64 -14.49
CA GLY A 90 3.64 -16.69 -15.30
C GLY A 90 2.91 -17.75 -14.47
N LYS A 91 3.49 -18.18 -13.32
CA LYS A 91 2.82 -19.12 -12.41
C LYS A 91 1.53 -18.54 -11.82
N LEU A 92 1.57 -17.29 -11.39
CA LEU A 92 0.40 -16.59 -10.83
C LEU A 92 -0.66 -16.33 -11.90
N ASP A 93 -0.22 -15.94 -13.11
CA ASP A 93 -1.09 -15.72 -14.27
C ASP A 93 -1.83 -16.99 -14.70
N LEU A 94 -1.12 -18.13 -14.79
CA LEU A 94 -1.73 -19.42 -15.09
C LEU A 94 -2.77 -19.83 -14.03
N LEU A 95 -2.46 -19.64 -12.76
CA LEU A 95 -3.36 -19.91 -11.64
C LEU A 95 -4.63 -19.05 -11.73
N LEU A 96 -4.48 -17.75 -11.95
CA LEU A 96 -5.60 -16.80 -12.08
C LEU A 96 -6.42 -17.04 -13.36
N SER A 97 -5.80 -17.57 -14.41
CA SER A 97 -6.45 -17.95 -15.67
C SER A 97 -7.18 -19.30 -15.61
N GLY A 98 -7.15 -19.99 -14.47
CA GLY A 98 -7.91 -21.23 -14.27
C GLY A 98 -7.11 -22.52 -14.43
N THR A 99 -5.82 -22.42 -14.75
CA THR A 99 -4.95 -23.60 -14.93
C THR A 99 -4.86 -24.37 -13.62
N ALA A 100 -4.98 -25.69 -13.70
CA ALA A 100 -4.88 -26.54 -12.53
C ALA A 100 -3.44 -26.55 -11.96
N VAL A 101 -3.33 -26.49 -10.65
CA VAL A 101 -2.09 -26.62 -9.91
C VAL A 101 -1.86 -28.09 -9.58
N VAL A 102 -0.68 -28.60 -9.92
CA VAL A 102 -0.29 -29.98 -9.66
C VAL A 102 0.67 -30.03 -8.46
N SER A 103 0.26 -30.77 -7.42
CA SER A 103 1.04 -31.05 -6.21
C SER A 103 1.18 -32.57 -6.05
N GLY A 104 2.25 -33.15 -6.60
CA GLY A 104 2.45 -34.60 -6.62
C GLY A 104 1.42 -35.28 -7.52
N THR A 105 0.60 -36.17 -6.96
CA THR A 105 -0.50 -36.85 -7.68
C THR A 105 -1.82 -36.07 -7.69
N ARG A 106 -1.88 -34.94 -6.98
CA ARG A 106 -3.11 -34.14 -6.85
C ARG A 106 -3.09 -32.97 -7.84
N SER A 107 -4.23 -32.75 -8.48
CA SER A 107 -4.47 -31.62 -9.39
C SER A 107 -5.68 -30.85 -8.87
N THR A 108 -5.52 -29.55 -8.63
CA THR A 108 -6.56 -28.67 -8.08
C THR A 108 -6.69 -27.44 -8.98
N SER A 109 -7.91 -27.12 -9.43
CA SER A 109 -8.21 -25.91 -10.20
C SER A 109 -9.11 -24.96 -9.42
N VAL A 110 -9.03 -23.66 -9.73
CA VAL A 110 -10.01 -22.67 -9.26
C VAL A 110 -11.43 -22.97 -9.76
N SER A 111 -11.57 -23.78 -10.82
CA SER A 111 -12.85 -24.21 -11.38
C SER A 111 -13.52 -25.33 -10.58
N ASP A 112 -12.81 -25.93 -9.62
CA ASP A 112 -13.36 -27.01 -8.78
C ASP A 112 -14.43 -26.51 -7.79
N HIS A 113 -14.57 -25.19 -7.63
CA HIS A 113 -15.59 -24.55 -6.80
C HIS A 113 -16.04 -23.20 -7.39
N PRO A 114 -17.33 -22.83 -7.33
CA PRO A 114 -17.83 -21.57 -7.89
C PRO A 114 -17.12 -20.30 -7.36
N GLN A 115 -16.61 -20.37 -6.13
CA GLN A 115 -15.87 -19.27 -5.48
C GLN A 115 -14.34 -19.43 -5.55
N GLY A 116 -13.81 -20.45 -6.24
CA GLY A 116 -12.37 -20.74 -6.27
C GLY A 116 -11.54 -19.61 -6.88
N LEU A 117 -12.02 -18.99 -7.96
CA LEU A 117 -11.33 -17.86 -8.59
C LEU A 117 -11.33 -16.63 -7.67
N LEU A 118 -12.47 -16.29 -7.07
CA LEU A 118 -12.58 -15.17 -6.11
C LEU A 118 -11.67 -15.39 -4.91
N TYR A 119 -11.58 -16.63 -4.42
CA TYR A 119 -10.70 -17.01 -3.33
C TYR A 119 -9.22 -16.76 -3.67
N VAL A 120 -8.77 -17.20 -4.85
CA VAL A 120 -7.38 -16.97 -5.30
C VAL A 120 -7.10 -15.48 -5.53
N LEU A 121 -7.99 -14.75 -6.21
CA LEU A 121 -7.85 -13.30 -6.41
C LEU A 121 -7.67 -12.57 -5.08
N HIS A 122 -8.54 -12.87 -4.10
CA HIS A 122 -8.46 -12.30 -2.77
C HIS A 122 -7.14 -12.66 -2.07
N ARG A 123 -6.68 -13.92 -2.15
CA ARG A 123 -5.45 -14.38 -1.51
C ARG A 123 -4.18 -13.79 -2.13
N VAL A 124 -4.12 -13.70 -3.46
CA VAL A 124 -2.99 -13.10 -4.17
C VAL A 124 -2.89 -11.60 -3.82
N ALA A 125 -4.01 -10.87 -3.88
CA ALA A 125 -4.06 -9.46 -3.50
C ALA A 125 -3.65 -9.24 -2.03
N GLU A 126 -4.26 -10.00 -1.11
CA GLU A 126 -3.94 -9.95 0.33
C GLU A 126 -2.44 -10.21 0.58
N ARG A 127 -1.88 -11.23 -0.08
CA ARG A 127 -0.49 -11.63 0.14
C ARG A 127 0.50 -10.63 -0.44
N LEU A 128 0.24 -10.04 -1.61
CA LEU A 128 1.07 -8.98 -2.20
C LEU A 128 1.16 -7.77 -1.26
N VAL A 129 0.03 -7.28 -0.74
CA VAL A 129 0.01 -6.19 0.24
C VAL A 129 0.76 -6.60 1.52
N LYS A 130 0.54 -7.84 2.00
CA LYS A 130 1.22 -8.37 3.19
C LYS A 130 2.74 -8.44 3.01
N GLN A 131 3.25 -8.69 1.80
CA GLN A 131 4.69 -8.66 1.53
C GLN A 131 5.28 -7.27 1.75
N SER A 132 4.59 -6.21 1.35
CA SER A 132 5.03 -4.83 1.61
C SER A 132 5.02 -4.44 3.09
N GLU A 133 4.10 -5.02 3.83
CA GLU A 133 3.95 -4.81 5.25
C GLU A 133 5.05 -5.52 6.06
N GLU A 134 5.46 -6.72 5.66
CA GLU A 134 6.42 -7.56 6.39
C GLU A 134 7.87 -7.35 5.95
N GLU A 135 8.13 -7.23 4.64
CA GLU A 135 9.48 -7.19 4.08
C GLU A 135 9.93 -5.78 3.73
N VAL A 136 9.11 -5.02 3.00
CA VAL A 136 9.51 -3.72 2.44
C VAL A 136 9.77 -2.68 3.53
N GLY A 137 9.15 -2.83 4.70
CA GLY A 137 9.45 -1.97 5.85
C GLY A 137 10.90 -2.04 6.34
N TRP A 138 11.60 -3.16 6.12
CA TRP A 138 13.01 -3.36 6.49
C TRP A 138 13.95 -3.40 5.27
N ASN A 139 13.46 -3.87 4.13
CA ASN A 139 14.20 -3.99 2.87
C ASN A 139 13.48 -3.19 1.78
N HIS A 140 13.70 -1.87 1.76
CA HIS A 140 12.97 -0.96 0.87
C HIS A 140 13.11 -1.35 -0.61
N ALA A 141 14.28 -1.85 -1.02
CA ALA A 141 14.57 -2.24 -2.39
C ALA A 141 13.73 -3.44 -2.88
N ALA A 142 13.18 -4.27 -1.98
CA ALA A 142 12.29 -5.37 -2.36
C ALA A 142 10.98 -4.90 -3.01
N VAL A 143 10.62 -3.63 -2.86
CA VAL A 143 9.36 -3.10 -3.37
C VAL A 143 9.27 -3.11 -4.90
N PHE A 144 10.39 -2.89 -5.60
CA PHE A 144 10.40 -2.78 -7.06
C PHE A 144 10.03 -4.09 -7.78
N PRO A 145 10.63 -5.26 -7.45
CA PRO A 145 10.20 -6.52 -8.06
C PRO A 145 8.75 -6.87 -7.68
N ILE A 146 8.29 -6.55 -6.46
CA ILE A 146 6.89 -6.74 -6.05
C ILE A 146 5.94 -5.89 -6.90
N ALA A 147 6.27 -4.61 -7.11
CA ALA A 147 5.48 -3.70 -7.92
C ALA A 147 5.43 -4.12 -9.39
N ALA A 148 6.57 -4.56 -9.97
CA ALA A 148 6.62 -5.03 -11.35
C ALA A 148 5.73 -6.26 -11.57
N VAL A 149 5.77 -7.26 -10.67
CA VAL A 149 4.87 -8.42 -10.72
C VAL A 149 3.41 -7.97 -10.55
N THR A 150 3.15 -7.03 -9.64
CA THR A 150 1.81 -6.51 -9.36
C THR A 150 1.19 -5.86 -10.59
N VAL A 151 1.89 -4.94 -11.25
CA VAL A 151 1.38 -4.20 -12.40
C VAL A 151 1.15 -5.12 -13.61
N GLU A 152 2.06 -6.07 -13.84
CA GLU A 152 1.88 -7.10 -14.87
C GLU A 152 0.62 -7.95 -14.63
N LEU A 153 0.41 -8.43 -13.40
CA LEU A 153 -0.80 -9.19 -13.07
C LEU A 153 -2.06 -8.33 -13.12
N TRP A 154 -1.99 -7.06 -12.73
CA TRP A 154 -3.12 -6.14 -12.81
C TRP A 154 -3.58 -5.93 -14.26
N HIS A 155 -2.66 -5.76 -15.20
CA HIS A 155 -2.98 -5.64 -16.62
C HIS A 155 -3.69 -6.88 -17.19
N ARG A 156 -3.30 -8.08 -16.73
CA ARG A 156 -3.91 -9.35 -17.16
C ARG A 156 -5.23 -9.64 -16.43
N HIS A 157 -5.31 -9.29 -15.15
CA HIS A 157 -6.43 -9.58 -14.25
C HIS A 157 -6.90 -8.32 -13.51
N PRO A 158 -7.71 -7.43 -14.14
CA PRO A 158 -8.10 -6.16 -13.53
C PRO A 158 -8.76 -6.29 -12.15
N ALA A 159 -9.53 -7.37 -11.94
CA ALA A 159 -10.16 -7.68 -10.65
C ALA A 159 -9.15 -7.90 -9.52
N LEU A 160 -7.95 -8.40 -9.83
CA LEU A 160 -6.88 -8.53 -8.85
C LEU A 160 -6.43 -7.16 -8.35
N GLY A 161 -6.27 -6.21 -9.26
CA GLY A 161 -5.83 -4.86 -8.94
C GLY A 161 -6.83 -4.08 -8.09
N GLU A 162 -8.14 -4.24 -8.35
CA GLU A 162 -9.17 -3.65 -7.50
C GLU A 162 -9.12 -4.22 -6.08
N LEU A 163 -8.99 -5.53 -5.92
CA LEU A 163 -8.84 -6.15 -4.61
C LEU A 163 -7.51 -5.76 -3.92
N LEU A 164 -6.44 -5.61 -4.69
CA LEU A 164 -5.13 -5.17 -4.17
C LEU A 164 -5.21 -3.76 -3.61
N LEU A 165 -5.80 -2.82 -4.34
CA LEU A 165 -6.05 -1.47 -3.83
C LEU A 165 -6.96 -1.50 -2.60
N ALA A 166 -8.02 -2.30 -2.63
CA ALA A 166 -8.94 -2.38 -1.49
C ALA A 166 -8.25 -2.87 -0.22
N HIS A 167 -7.42 -3.92 -0.33
CA HIS A 167 -6.58 -4.42 0.77
C HIS A 167 -5.56 -3.39 1.24
N LEU A 168 -4.85 -2.74 0.31
CA LEU A 168 -3.86 -1.72 0.62
C LEU A 168 -4.47 -0.55 1.39
N LEU A 169 -5.61 -0.04 0.93
CA LEU A 169 -6.31 1.08 1.55
C LEU A 169 -6.99 0.69 2.87
N SER A 170 -7.36 -0.59 3.04
CA SER A 170 -7.88 -1.10 4.31
C SER A 170 -6.78 -1.17 5.38
N LYS A 171 -5.56 -1.57 4.99
CA LYS A 171 -4.42 -1.73 5.92
C LYS A 171 -3.59 -0.45 6.11
N CYS A 172 -3.49 0.39 5.09
CA CYS A 172 -2.78 1.66 5.06
C CYS A 172 -3.76 2.76 4.60
N PRO A 173 -4.65 3.22 5.49
CA PRO A 173 -5.68 4.20 5.13
C PRO A 173 -5.09 5.56 4.70
N TYR A 174 -3.80 5.80 5.00
CA TYR A 174 -3.05 6.98 4.61
C TYR A 174 -2.73 7.07 3.11
N MET A 175 -2.86 5.95 2.38
CA MET A 175 -2.84 5.96 0.90
C MET A 175 -4.20 6.31 0.30
N GLY A 176 -5.23 6.48 1.14
CA GLY A 176 -6.55 6.93 0.75
C GLY A 176 -6.67 8.44 0.62
N PRO A 177 -7.82 8.93 0.14
CA PRO A 177 -8.07 10.35 -0.10
C PRO A 177 -8.32 11.15 1.19
N VAL A 178 -8.58 10.48 2.31
CA VAL A 178 -8.90 11.11 3.60
C VAL A 178 -8.23 10.30 4.70
N PHE A 179 -7.47 10.97 5.58
CA PHE A 179 -6.92 10.29 6.75
C PHE A 179 -8.00 9.95 7.77
N PRO A 180 -7.96 8.74 8.34
CA PRO A 180 -8.97 8.29 9.30
C PRO A 180 -8.93 9.17 10.55
N ARG A 181 -10.11 9.59 11.02
CA ARG A 181 -10.26 10.36 12.25
C ARG A 181 -11.12 9.59 13.24
N PRO A 182 -10.59 9.30 14.44
CA PRO A 182 -11.37 8.73 15.52
C PRO A 182 -12.58 9.63 15.87
N THR A 183 -13.79 9.06 15.97
CA THR A 183 -15.02 9.77 16.38
C THR A 183 -15.17 9.89 17.91
N PRO A 184 -15.83 10.96 18.41
CA PRO A 184 -16.13 11.08 19.84
C PRO A 184 -16.98 9.92 20.37
N GLY A 185 -16.63 9.37 21.54
CA GLY A 185 -17.39 8.32 22.21
C GLY A 185 -17.06 6.88 21.79
N GLN A 186 -16.17 6.67 20.82
CA GLN A 186 -15.70 5.33 20.47
C GLN A 186 -14.70 4.78 21.50
N SER A 187 -14.53 3.46 21.55
CA SER A 187 -13.51 2.85 22.41
C SER A 187 -12.09 3.21 21.93
N GLN A 188 -11.12 3.20 22.85
CA GLN A 188 -9.71 3.44 22.48
C GLN A 188 -9.22 2.40 21.47
N GLU A 189 -9.66 1.15 21.63
CA GLU A 189 -9.30 0.05 20.74
C GLU A 189 -9.80 0.27 19.31
N ASP A 190 -11.06 0.68 19.16
CA ASP A 190 -11.65 0.97 17.85
C ASP A 190 -11.00 2.19 17.19
N ALA A 191 -10.65 3.22 17.99
CA ALA A 191 -9.90 4.38 17.51
C ALA A 191 -8.56 3.96 16.89
N PHE A 192 -7.78 3.12 17.58
CA PHE A 192 -6.51 2.61 17.06
C PHE A 192 -6.70 1.73 15.81
N ARG A 193 -7.71 0.86 15.78
CA ARG A 193 -8.01 0.04 14.60
C ARG A 193 -8.35 0.88 13.37
N ILE A 194 -9.14 1.94 13.53
CA ILE A 194 -9.48 2.87 12.44
C ILE A 194 -8.24 3.60 11.92
N LEU A 195 -7.26 3.87 12.78
CA LEU A 195 -5.94 4.39 12.39
C LEU A 195 -5.02 3.34 11.75
N GLY A 196 -5.46 2.09 11.62
CA GLY A 196 -4.67 1.00 11.03
C GLY A 196 -3.68 0.34 11.99
N TYR A 197 -3.77 0.62 13.29
CA TYR A 197 -2.97 -0.08 14.30
C TYR A 197 -3.46 -1.52 14.49
N ARG A 198 -2.51 -2.43 14.70
CA ARG A 198 -2.78 -3.81 15.11
C ARG A 198 -2.86 -3.94 16.63
N PHE A 199 -3.56 -4.98 17.05
CA PHE A 199 -3.59 -5.45 18.43
C PHE A 199 -3.00 -6.85 18.49
N GLU A 200 -1.95 -7.03 19.28
CA GLU A 200 -1.27 -8.30 19.53
C GLU A 200 -1.37 -8.61 21.02
N ASP A 201 -1.94 -9.77 21.37
CA ASP A 201 -2.19 -10.20 22.76
C ASP A 201 -2.89 -9.15 23.63
N GLY A 202 -3.87 -8.43 23.05
CA GLY A 202 -4.64 -7.39 23.71
C GLY A 202 -3.89 -6.07 23.92
N ARG A 203 -2.70 -5.91 23.33
CA ARG A 203 -1.91 -4.67 23.37
C ARG A 203 -1.83 -4.05 21.99
N VAL A 204 -1.88 -2.72 21.95
CA VAL A 204 -1.61 -1.97 20.71
C VAL A 204 -0.17 -2.23 20.27
N GLU A 205 0.04 -2.40 18.97
CA GLU A 205 1.37 -2.56 18.40
C GLU A 205 2.28 -1.36 18.72
N ASN A 206 3.59 -1.60 18.76
CA ASN A 206 4.57 -0.54 18.98
C ASN A 206 4.55 0.47 17.82
N GLU A 207 4.70 1.77 18.14
CA GLU A 207 4.61 2.85 17.16
C GLU A 207 5.66 2.76 16.04
N ASP A 208 6.90 2.35 16.34
CA ASP A 208 7.94 2.19 15.32
C ASP A 208 7.58 1.06 14.35
N LEU A 209 7.09 -0.07 14.86
CA LEU A 209 6.62 -1.18 14.02
C LEU A 209 5.42 -0.77 13.16
N PHE A 210 4.46 -0.02 13.72
CA PHE A 210 3.33 0.54 12.98
C PHE A 210 3.80 1.45 11.84
N LEU A 211 4.64 2.46 12.15
CA LEU A 211 5.17 3.40 11.16
C LEU A 211 5.94 2.66 10.08
N GLN A 212 6.70 1.63 10.45
CA GLN A 212 7.43 0.82 9.50
C GLN A 212 6.52 0.04 8.54
N ARG A 213 5.40 -0.54 9.02
CA ARG A 213 4.39 -1.16 8.14
C ARG A 213 3.76 -0.14 7.19
N MET A 214 3.36 1.03 7.71
CA MET A 214 2.77 2.10 6.90
C MET A 214 3.74 2.58 5.82
N SER A 215 5.01 2.74 6.21
CA SER A 215 6.15 3.12 5.37
C SER A 215 6.36 2.10 4.23
N GLY A 216 6.33 0.80 4.54
CA GLY A 216 6.43 -0.27 3.53
C GLY A 216 5.27 -0.28 2.53
N MET A 217 4.03 -0.13 3.01
CA MET A 217 2.84 -0.04 2.16
C MET A 217 2.79 1.25 1.32
N ALA A 218 3.25 2.37 1.86
CA ALA A 218 3.38 3.62 1.11
C ALA A 218 4.40 3.51 -0.03
N ARG A 219 5.55 2.84 0.22
CA ARG A 219 6.51 2.52 -0.85
C ARG A 219 5.88 1.61 -1.90
N MET A 220 5.08 0.63 -1.50
CA MET A 220 4.40 -0.25 -2.47
C MET A 220 3.45 0.54 -3.37
N TYR A 221 2.65 1.45 -2.80
CA TYR A 221 1.79 2.33 -3.59
C TYR A 221 2.61 3.17 -4.59
N ALA A 222 3.67 3.82 -4.10
CA ALA A 222 4.57 4.66 -4.90
C ALA A 222 5.29 3.87 -6.01
N ALA A 223 5.70 2.63 -5.73
CA ALA A 223 6.36 1.77 -6.70
C ALA A 223 5.39 1.28 -7.78
N ILE A 224 4.13 0.99 -7.42
CA ILE A 224 3.09 0.59 -8.38
C ILE A 224 2.79 1.73 -9.36
N ILE A 225 2.57 2.97 -8.88
CA ILE A 225 2.24 4.10 -9.76
C ILE A 225 3.39 4.50 -10.68
N SER A 226 4.63 4.21 -10.27
CA SER A 226 5.87 4.59 -10.98
C SER A 226 6.40 3.45 -11.85
N ALA A 227 5.82 2.26 -11.76
CA ALA A 227 6.26 1.13 -12.55
C ALA A 227 5.96 1.39 -14.04
N PRO A 228 6.86 0.98 -14.95
CA PRO A 228 6.62 1.11 -16.37
C PRO A 228 5.44 0.23 -16.79
N VAL A 229 4.72 0.65 -17.84
CA VAL A 229 3.73 -0.20 -18.49
C VAL A 229 4.43 -1.47 -19.00
N PRO A 230 4.00 -2.67 -18.60
CA PRO A 230 4.67 -3.88 -19.01
C PRO A 230 4.55 -4.10 -20.54
N PRO A 231 5.61 -4.61 -21.21
CA PRO A 231 5.60 -4.79 -22.66
C PRO A 231 4.45 -5.66 -23.20
N SER A 232 3.96 -6.59 -22.37
CA SER A 232 2.83 -7.47 -22.67
C SER A 232 1.49 -6.73 -22.80
N SER A 233 1.42 -5.48 -22.34
CA SER A 233 0.18 -4.70 -22.25
C SER A 233 -0.27 -4.11 -23.59
N GLY A 234 0.55 -4.23 -24.64
CA GLY A 234 0.27 -3.64 -25.94
C GLY A 234 0.07 -2.13 -25.84
N ASN A 235 -1.08 -1.63 -26.30
CA ASN A 235 -1.43 -0.21 -26.27
C ASN A 235 -2.27 0.21 -25.05
N LYS A 236 -2.40 -0.65 -24.02
CA LYS A 236 -3.17 -0.31 -22.81
C LYS A 236 -2.37 0.66 -21.93
N SER A 237 -3.03 1.68 -21.41
CA SER A 237 -2.47 2.59 -20.41
C SER A 237 -2.22 1.87 -19.08
N HIS A 238 -1.30 2.40 -18.27
CA HIS A 238 -1.05 1.91 -16.92
C HIS A 238 -2.35 1.87 -16.09
N PRO A 239 -2.67 0.77 -15.38
CA PRO A 239 -3.96 0.59 -14.70
C PRO A 239 -4.14 1.54 -13.51
N HIS A 240 -3.04 1.98 -12.89
CA HIS A 240 -3.03 2.87 -11.74
C HIS A 240 -1.80 3.78 -11.78
N GLY A 241 -1.69 4.59 -12.84
CA GLY A 241 -0.46 5.32 -13.17
C GLY A 241 -0.23 6.61 -12.38
N MET A 242 0.78 7.37 -12.80
CA MET A 242 1.31 8.53 -12.08
C MET A 242 0.28 9.61 -11.73
N SER A 243 -0.78 9.78 -12.51
CA SER A 243 -1.86 10.73 -12.20
C SER A 243 -2.54 10.47 -10.86
N HIS A 244 -2.60 9.20 -10.42
CA HIS A 244 -3.10 8.83 -9.09
C HIS A 244 -2.13 9.22 -7.98
N GLY A 245 -0.83 9.19 -8.25
CA GLY A 245 0.21 9.67 -7.35
C GLY A 245 0.16 11.18 -7.16
N TRP A 246 0.03 11.93 -8.26
CA TRP A 246 -0.16 13.37 -8.22
C TRP A 246 -1.41 13.76 -7.43
N THR A 247 -2.54 13.10 -7.72
CA THR A 247 -3.80 13.31 -7.01
C THR A 247 -3.64 13.05 -5.51
N TRP A 248 -3.00 11.94 -5.12
CA TRP A 248 -2.75 11.62 -3.71
C TRP A 248 -1.88 12.68 -3.03
N LEU A 249 -0.79 13.12 -3.67
CA LEU A 249 0.12 14.12 -3.09
C LEU A 249 -0.60 15.45 -2.87
N MET A 250 -1.36 15.93 -3.86
CA MET A 250 -2.19 17.13 -3.72
C MET A 250 -3.19 17.02 -2.57
N GLN A 251 -3.85 15.86 -2.42
CA GLN A 251 -4.81 15.63 -1.34
C GLN A 251 -4.14 15.66 0.02
N VAL A 252 -2.99 15.00 0.17
CA VAL A 252 -2.25 15.00 1.44
C VAL A 252 -1.85 16.41 1.83
N LEU A 253 -1.34 17.22 0.89
CA LEU A 253 -0.87 18.58 1.17
C LEU A 253 -2.01 19.56 1.50
N ASP A 254 -3.24 19.24 1.11
CA ASP A 254 -4.43 20.01 1.48
C ASP A 254 -4.96 19.66 2.88
N MET A 255 -4.79 18.40 3.31
CA MET A 255 -5.24 17.92 4.63
C MET A 255 -4.40 18.45 5.80
N GLU A 256 -4.97 18.45 7.00
CA GLU A 256 -4.20 18.69 8.23
C GLU A 256 -3.28 17.49 8.52
N PRO A 257 -1.97 17.72 8.76
CA PRO A 257 -1.03 16.64 8.97
C PRO A 257 -1.27 15.92 10.30
N MET A 258 -0.93 14.64 10.32
CA MET A 258 -0.82 13.80 11.50
C MET A 258 0.65 13.66 11.89
N ALA A 259 0.96 13.90 13.17
CA ALA A 259 2.31 13.71 13.70
C ALA A 259 2.79 12.27 13.46
N ASN A 260 4.08 12.10 13.21
CA ASN A 260 4.75 10.87 12.77
C ASN A 260 4.28 10.26 11.45
N VAL A 261 2.98 10.08 11.25
CA VAL A 261 2.41 9.36 10.10
C VAL A 261 2.62 10.13 8.81
N THR A 262 2.15 11.38 8.75
CA THR A 262 2.23 12.20 7.54
C THR A 262 3.66 12.38 7.03
N PRO A 263 4.64 12.78 7.85
CA PRO A 263 6.02 12.87 7.38
C PRO A 263 6.60 11.51 6.96
N THR A 264 6.21 10.41 7.61
CA THR A 264 6.66 9.05 7.26
C THR A 264 6.14 8.62 5.89
N VAL A 265 4.85 8.78 5.61
CA VAL A 265 4.27 8.36 4.33
C VAL A 265 4.68 9.29 3.19
N LEU A 266 4.80 10.61 3.42
CA LEU A 266 5.31 11.56 2.43
C LEU A 266 6.76 11.23 2.05
N PHE A 267 7.64 11.03 3.04
CA PHE A 267 9.03 10.64 2.77
C PHE A 267 9.07 9.32 1.99
N SER A 268 8.35 8.30 2.45
CA SER A 268 8.38 6.97 1.83
C SER A 268 7.85 6.97 0.40
N PHE A 269 6.84 7.81 0.13
CA PHE A 269 6.28 7.99 -1.21
C PHE A 269 7.27 8.73 -2.12
N LEU A 270 7.79 9.88 -1.69
CA LEU A 270 8.69 10.70 -2.50
C LEU A 270 10.04 10.03 -2.75
N GLU A 271 10.55 9.25 -1.78
CA GLU A 271 11.77 8.45 -1.95
C GLU A 271 11.65 7.48 -3.12
N VAL A 272 10.45 6.94 -3.38
CA VAL A 272 10.23 5.91 -4.42
C VAL A 272 9.71 6.49 -5.72
N ALA A 273 8.70 7.36 -5.67
CA ALA A 273 8.03 7.92 -6.85
C ALA A 273 8.58 9.28 -7.28
N GLY A 274 9.31 9.99 -6.41
CA GLY A 274 9.67 11.40 -6.63
C GLY A 274 10.50 11.61 -7.89
N ASN A 275 11.46 10.73 -8.19
CA ASN A 275 12.24 10.80 -9.43
C ASN A 275 11.35 10.67 -10.68
N ALA A 276 10.48 9.66 -10.72
CA ALA A 276 9.55 9.45 -11.83
C ALA A 276 8.56 10.62 -11.97
N MET A 277 8.06 11.16 -10.86
CA MET A 277 7.22 12.37 -10.86
C MET A 277 7.95 13.59 -11.38
N ALA A 278 9.23 13.77 -11.06
CA ALA A 278 10.02 14.91 -11.52
C ALA A 278 10.21 14.87 -13.05
N ILE A 279 10.38 13.67 -13.60
CA ILE A 279 10.45 13.44 -15.05
C ILE A 279 9.11 13.79 -15.72
N GLU A 280 7.98 13.39 -15.12
CA GLU A 280 6.65 13.57 -15.74
C GLU A 280 6.09 14.99 -15.60
N TYR A 281 6.25 15.63 -14.44
CA TYR A 281 5.63 16.93 -14.12
C TYR A 281 6.60 18.12 -14.09
N GLY A 282 7.91 17.87 -14.11
CA GLY A 282 8.93 18.93 -14.16
C GLY A 282 8.76 19.98 -13.06
N ASP A 283 8.72 21.25 -13.47
CA ASP A 283 8.66 22.41 -12.57
C ASP A 283 7.40 22.42 -11.67
N GLN A 284 6.28 21.84 -12.13
CA GLN A 284 5.06 21.77 -11.32
C GLN A 284 5.28 20.96 -10.05
N LEU A 285 6.06 19.87 -10.12
CA LEU A 285 6.42 19.11 -8.93
C LEU A 285 7.32 19.94 -8.01
N TRP A 286 8.32 20.65 -8.56
CA TRP A 286 9.25 21.44 -7.76
C TRP A 286 8.55 22.59 -7.01
N GLU A 287 7.58 23.25 -7.63
CA GLU A 287 6.73 24.24 -6.97
C GLU A 287 5.95 23.60 -5.81
N LEU A 288 5.37 22.42 -6.03
CA LEU A 288 4.64 21.68 -5.00
C LEU A 288 5.54 21.26 -3.84
N LEU A 289 6.76 20.79 -4.13
CA LEU A 289 7.75 20.41 -3.11
C LEU A 289 8.28 21.63 -2.34
N ASP A 290 8.34 22.79 -2.97
CA ASP A 290 8.72 24.04 -2.29
C ASP A 290 7.61 24.49 -1.32
N GLY A 291 6.34 24.35 -1.72
CA GLY A 291 5.19 24.52 -0.84
C GLY A 291 5.18 23.53 0.32
N LEU A 292 5.45 22.25 0.07
CA LEU A 292 5.64 21.24 1.11
C LEU A 292 6.72 21.67 2.12
N ARG A 293 7.89 22.11 1.61
CA ARG A 293 9.02 22.51 2.45
C ARG A 293 8.76 23.78 3.25
N LYS A 294 8.20 24.82 2.63
CA LYS A 294 8.03 26.15 3.23
C LYS A 294 6.78 26.28 4.09
N GLU A 295 5.70 25.58 3.75
CA GLU A 295 4.38 25.78 4.37
C GLU A 295 3.90 24.53 5.10
N TYR A 296 4.01 23.35 4.47
CA TYR A 296 3.41 22.14 5.02
C TYR A 296 4.26 21.51 6.14
N ILE A 297 5.60 21.46 6.00
CA ILE A 297 6.49 20.98 7.07
C ILE A 297 6.29 21.78 8.37
N PRO A 298 6.25 23.13 8.37
CA PRO A 298 5.93 23.88 9.58
C PRO A 298 4.56 23.55 10.21
N ARG A 299 3.57 23.13 9.41
CA ARG A 299 2.29 22.62 9.93
C ARG A 299 2.48 21.27 10.64
N ILE A 300 3.28 20.37 10.08
CA ILE A 300 3.64 19.08 10.71
C ILE A 300 4.36 19.33 12.05
N GLU A 301 5.29 20.29 12.10
CA GLU A 301 6.02 20.64 13.32
C GLU A 301 5.09 21.14 14.44
N LYS A 302 4.09 21.95 14.11
CA LYS A 302 3.12 22.48 15.08
C LYS A 302 2.27 21.40 15.74
N VAL A 303 2.01 20.28 15.06
CA VAL A 303 1.23 19.15 15.58
C VAL A 303 2.10 18.06 16.21
N SER A 304 3.42 18.17 16.11
CA SER A 304 4.37 17.15 16.60
C SER A 304 5.00 17.54 17.95
N ILE A 305 5.20 16.56 18.82
CA ILE A 305 5.98 16.74 20.07
C ILE A 305 7.47 16.45 19.83
N PRO A 306 8.40 16.89 20.71
CA PRO A 306 9.84 16.72 20.50
C PRO A 306 10.29 15.28 20.18
N GLN A 307 9.67 14.27 20.80
CA GLN A 307 9.97 12.86 20.58
C GLN A 307 9.62 12.37 19.16
N GLN A 308 8.71 13.06 18.47
CA GLN A 308 8.20 12.70 17.14
C GLN A 308 8.94 13.42 16.01
N MET A 309 9.82 14.37 16.35
CA MET A 309 10.51 15.21 15.36
C MET A 309 11.45 14.45 14.43
N GLY A 310 11.86 13.22 14.79
CA GLY A 310 12.75 12.41 13.95
C GLY A 310 12.20 12.15 12.55
N THR A 311 10.89 11.89 12.42
CA THR A 311 10.23 11.68 11.12
C THR A 311 10.19 12.97 10.29
N VAL A 312 9.97 14.11 10.94
CA VAL A 312 9.94 15.44 10.31
C VAL A 312 11.33 15.83 9.80
N VAL A 313 12.37 15.62 10.62
CA VAL A 313 13.76 15.91 10.25
C VAL A 313 14.18 15.07 9.04
N ARG A 314 13.82 13.78 9.00
CA ARG A 314 14.12 12.91 7.86
C ARG A 314 13.52 13.43 6.56
N LEU A 315 12.23 13.78 6.57
CA LEU A 315 11.56 14.36 5.40
C LEU A 315 12.22 15.68 4.97
N ARG A 316 12.55 16.56 5.92
CA ARG A 316 13.19 17.83 5.64
C ARG A 316 14.55 17.66 4.99
N LEU A 317 15.43 16.84 5.58
CA LEU A 317 16.78 16.60 5.06
C LEU A 317 16.74 16.04 3.65
N PHE A 318 15.80 15.12 3.37
CA PHE A 318 15.59 14.60 2.02
C PHE A 318 15.23 15.71 1.01
N LEU A 319 14.28 16.58 1.36
CA LEU A 319 13.90 17.69 0.48
C LEU A 319 15.05 18.69 0.32
N GLU A 320 15.75 19.04 1.39
CA GLU A 320 16.90 19.95 1.34
C GLU A 320 17.98 19.43 0.39
N ASP A 321 18.33 18.15 0.49
CA ASP A 321 19.27 17.50 -0.43
C ASP A 321 18.77 17.57 -1.88
N CYS A 322 17.49 17.28 -2.13
CA CYS A 322 16.91 17.39 -3.47
C CYS A 322 17.00 18.82 -4.04
N PHE A 323 16.72 19.84 -3.22
CA PHE A 323 16.77 21.24 -3.65
C PHE A 323 18.21 21.74 -3.88
N VAL A 324 19.16 21.28 -3.06
CA VAL A 324 20.59 21.59 -3.22
C VAL A 324 21.14 20.98 -4.51
N ASN A 325 20.84 19.70 -4.76
CA ASN A 325 21.32 18.99 -5.93
C ASN A 325 20.50 19.26 -7.20
N ARG A 326 19.33 19.90 -7.06
CA ARG A 326 18.34 20.10 -8.14
C ARG A 326 17.92 18.79 -8.82
N GLU A 327 17.86 17.73 -8.04
CA GLU A 327 17.56 16.38 -8.51
C GLU A 327 16.83 15.63 -7.39
N ILE A 328 15.85 14.81 -7.76
CA ILE A 328 15.32 13.79 -6.85
C ILE A 328 16.02 12.47 -7.23
N PRO A 329 16.78 11.84 -6.32
CA PRO A 329 17.60 10.69 -6.64
C PRO A 329 16.74 9.52 -7.12
N LEU A 330 17.26 8.75 -8.08
CA LEU A 330 16.66 7.47 -8.46
C LEU A 330 16.62 6.56 -7.22
N PRO A 331 15.48 5.92 -6.91
CA PRO A 331 15.40 5.12 -5.70
C PRO A 331 16.35 3.93 -5.71
N SER A 332 16.99 3.68 -4.57
CA SER A 332 17.82 2.50 -4.37
C SER A 332 17.00 1.22 -4.54
N GLY A 333 17.45 0.35 -5.46
CA GLY A 333 16.74 -0.89 -5.82
C GLY A 333 15.90 -0.82 -7.09
N HIS A 334 15.88 0.33 -7.79
CA HIS A 334 15.23 0.44 -9.10
C HIS A 334 15.70 -0.66 -10.07
N LEU A 335 14.77 -1.23 -10.84
CA LEU A 335 15.05 -2.33 -11.77
C LEU A 335 15.62 -1.78 -13.08
N SER A 336 16.94 -1.87 -13.25
CA SER A 336 17.63 -1.37 -14.44
C SER A 336 17.34 -2.19 -15.71
N GLU A 337 17.76 -1.70 -16.87
CA GLU A 337 17.65 -2.47 -18.11
C GLU A 337 18.43 -3.80 -18.06
N GLU A 338 19.59 -3.81 -17.41
CA GLU A 338 20.42 -5.01 -17.25
C GLU A 338 19.67 -6.08 -16.45
N PHE A 339 18.94 -5.68 -15.42
CA PHE A 339 18.09 -6.60 -14.65
C PHE A 339 17.09 -7.33 -15.55
N TRP A 340 16.47 -6.62 -16.51
CA TRP A 340 15.47 -7.21 -17.39
C TRP A 340 16.04 -8.09 -18.50
N LYS A 341 17.28 -7.80 -18.92
CA LYS A 341 18.05 -8.55 -19.93
C LYS A 341 18.63 -9.86 -19.35
N ALA A 342 18.86 -9.95 -18.04
CA ALA A 342 19.25 -11.17 -17.32
C ALA A 342 18.10 -12.17 -17.11
#